data_AF-A0A1U9KAF0-F1
#
_entry.id   AF-A0A1U9KAF0-F1
#
_cell.length_a   1.000
_cell.length_b   1.000
_cell.length_c   1.000
_cell.angle_alpha   90.00
_cell.angle_beta   90.00
_cell.angle_gamma   90.00
#
_symmetry.space_group_name_H-M   'P 1'
#
loop_
_entity.id
_entity.type
_entity.pdbx_description
1 polymer ?
#
loop_
_entity_poly.entity_id
_entity_poly.type
_entity_poly.pdbx_seq_one_letter_code
_entity_poly.pdbx_strand_id
1 'polypeptide(L)'
;MKFYTKKPYNHASIAFDEELSTVYSFGRKNPRNPLIGGFVCEDMYSRLFMQADCAIYSLSVREEQFYKLKSCIQEIAARKERYHYNLLGIFGVMLNMPIKRKNAFFCSQFVASILKQGDLIRPEKDLSLIQPHELPFLADFQLVYEGRVKDYSHKIMRERVPIPQ
;
A
#
# COMPACT_ATOMS: atom_id res chain seq x y z
N MET A 1 8.46 -3.64 -12.97
CA MET A 1 8.78 -5.00 -13.44
C MET A 1 7.58 -5.49 -14.26
N LYS A 2 7.68 -5.41 -15.59
CA LYS A 2 6.56 -5.54 -16.56
C LYS A 2 6.41 -6.96 -17.15
N PHE A 3 6.62 -8.00 -16.36
CA PHE A 3 6.39 -9.36 -16.87
C PHE A 3 5.75 -10.20 -15.76
N TYR A 4 4.53 -10.67 -16.05
CA TYR A 4 3.71 -11.66 -15.32
C TYR A 4 2.48 -11.23 -14.52
N THR A 5 1.89 -10.06 -14.79
CA THR A 5 0.43 -9.88 -14.67
C THR A 5 -0.05 -8.99 -15.81
N LYS A 6 -0.98 -9.45 -16.66
CA LYS A 6 -1.70 -8.60 -17.64
C LYS A 6 -2.74 -7.70 -16.94
N LYS A 7 -2.56 -7.43 -15.64
CA LYS A 7 -3.49 -6.66 -14.82
C LYS A 7 -2.92 -5.24 -14.66
N PRO A 8 -3.76 -4.19 -14.74
CA PRO A 8 -3.33 -2.81 -14.88
C PRO A 8 -2.45 -2.34 -13.72
N TYR A 9 -2.69 -2.84 -12.50
CA TYR A 9 -1.93 -2.48 -11.30
C TYR A 9 -1.35 -3.70 -10.61
N ASN A 10 -0.07 -3.63 -10.26
CA ASN A 10 0.70 -4.73 -9.65
C ASN A 10 1.30 -4.37 -8.28
N HIS A 11 1.03 -3.16 -7.79
CA HIS A 11 1.46 -2.67 -6.50
C HIS A 11 0.29 -2.02 -5.78
N ALA A 12 0.31 -2.06 -4.45
CA ALA A 12 -0.69 -1.44 -3.60
C ALA A 12 -0.01 -0.74 -2.43
N SER A 13 -0.52 0.42 -2.07
CA SER A 13 -0.04 1.24 -0.96
C SER A 13 -1.23 1.87 -0.24
N ILE A 14 -0.99 2.37 0.97
CA ILE A 14 -1.99 3.09 1.76
C ILE A 14 -1.41 4.44 2.21
N ALA A 15 -2.24 5.47 2.16
CA ALA A 15 -1.96 6.81 2.66
C ALA A 15 -3.14 7.27 3.53
N PHE A 16 -2.92 8.31 4.33
CA PHE A 16 -3.94 8.87 5.24
C PHE A 16 -4.32 10.31 4.91
N ASP A 17 -3.86 10.79 3.75
CA ASP A 17 -4.00 12.16 3.28
C ASP A 17 -4.11 12.17 1.75
N GLU A 18 -4.85 13.12 1.21
CA GLU A 18 -5.12 13.22 -0.24
C GLU A 18 -3.87 13.61 -1.03
N GLU A 19 -2.90 14.24 -0.38
CA GLU A 19 -1.66 14.67 -0.99
C GLU A 19 -0.67 13.56 -1.21
N LEU A 20 -0.93 12.37 -0.64
CA LEU A 20 -0.01 11.25 -0.65
C LEU A 20 1.36 11.66 -0.10
N SER A 21 1.37 12.52 0.92
CA SER A 21 2.56 13.05 1.57
C SER A 21 3.37 11.93 2.22
N THR A 22 2.67 10.93 2.78
CA THR A 22 3.28 9.72 3.34
C THR A 22 2.53 8.49 2.84
N VAL A 23 3.17 7.72 1.97
CA VAL A 23 2.61 6.51 1.37
C VAL A 23 3.32 5.28 1.91
N TYR A 24 2.58 4.38 2.54
CA TYR A 24 3.12 3.17 3.14
C TYR A 24 2.86 1.95 2.27
N SER A 25 3.87 1.09 2.14
CA SER A 25 3.73 -0.20 1.47
C SER A 25 4.66 -1.26 2.06
N PHE A 26 4.49 -2.50 1.61
CA PHE A 26 5.54 -3.51 1.71
C PHE A 26 6.16 -3.72 0.33
N GLY A 27 7.45 -3.40 0.22
CA GLY A 27 8.17 -3.35 -1.05
C GLY A 27 9.59 -3.88 -0.95
N ARG A 28 10.33 -3.78 -2.05
CA ARG A 28 11.77 -4.05 -2.05
C ARG A 28 12.48 -2.87 -1.40
N LYS A 29 13.37 -3.14 -0.44
CA LYS A 29 14.21 -2.09 0.17
C LYS A 29 15.36 -1.68 -0.74
N ASN A 30 15.78 -2.57 -1.64
CA ASN A 30 16.79 -2.27 -2.66
C ASN A 30 16.32 -2.76 -4.04
N PRO A 31 16.15 -1.87 -5.04
CA PRO A 31 15.77 -2.26 -6.39
C PRO A 31 16.71 -3.29 -7.03
N ARG A 32 18.00 -3.27 -6.66
CA ARG A 32 19.05 -4.18 -7.16
C ARG A 32 19.09 -5.52 -6.43
N ASN A 33 18.43 -5.65 -5.27
CA ASN A 33 18.38 -6.92 -4.53
C ASN A 33 16.92 -7.40 -4.34
N PRO A 34 16.45 -8.36 -5.16
CA PRO A 34 15.08 -8.85 -5.10
C PRO A 34 14.79 -9.74 -3.88
N LEU A 35 15.77 -10.01 -3.01
CA LEU A 35 15.64 -10.81 -1.78
C LEU A 35 15.35 -9.96 -0.54
N ILE A 36 15.64 -8.64 -0.56
CA ILE A 36 15.49 -7.77 0.61
C ILE A 36 14.24 -6.91 0.43
N GLY A 37 13.15 -7.32 1.09
CA GLY A 37 11.90 -6.58 1.17
C GLY A 37 11.49 -6.26 2.61
N GLY A 38 10.54 -5.35 2.77
CA GLY A 38 9.93 -5.03 4.06
C GLY A 38 9.05 -3.79 4.00
N PHE A 39 8.63 -3.30 5.16
CA PHE A 39 7.90 -2.05 5.30
C PHE A 39 8.74 -0.88 4.75
N VAL A 40 8.13 -0.07 3.88
CA VAL A 40 8.74 1.10 3.27
C VAL A 40 7.77 2.29 3.31
N CYS A 41 8.34 3.48 3.43
CA CYS A 41 7.68 4.72 3.05
C CYS A 41 8.10 5.00 1.61
N GLU A 42 7.13 5.06 0.71
CA GLU A 42 7.37 5.22 -0.72
C GLU A 42 7.67 6.67 -1.06
N ASP A 43 8.65 6.87 -1.93
CA ASP A 43 8.97 8.20 -2.49
C ASP A 43 8.15 8.43 -3.76
N MET A 44 6.97 9.04 -3.58
CA MET A 44 6.07 9.41 -4.68
C MET A 44 6.69 10.39 -5.68
N TYR A 45 7.70 11.16 -5.26
CA TYR A 45 8.40 12.12 -6.12
C TYR A 45 9.55 11.49 -6.91
N SER A 46 9.92 10.24 -6.61
CA SER A 46 10.93 9.53 -7.37
C SER A 46 10.51 9.38 -8.84
N ARG A 47 11.50 9.42 -9.76
CA ARG A 47 11.25 9.29 -11.21
C ARG A 47 10.47 8.02 -11.57
N LEU A 48 10.63 6.95 -10.79
CA LEU A 48 9.95 5.68 -11.01
C LEU A 48 8.44 5.81 -10.75
N PHE A 49 8.05 6.39 -9.61
CA PHE A 49 6.65 6.55 -9.25
C PHE A 49 5.96 7.62 -10.09
N MET A 50 6.62 8.76 -10.36
CA MET A 50 6.05 9.85 -11.17
C MET A 50 5.62 9.43 -12.58
N GLN A 51 6.26 8.41 -13.16
CA GLN A 51 5.92 7.89 -14.49
C GLN A 51 4.97 6.68 -14.45
N ALA A 52 4.63 6.17 -13.27
CA ALA A 52 3.75 5.02 -13.13
C ALA A 52 2.29 5.42 -13.34
N ASP A 53 1.54 4.53 -13.98
CA ASP A 53 0.08 4.57 -14.00
C ASP A 53 -0.45 4.08 -12.65
N CYS A 54 -1.43 4.78 -12.09
CA CYS A 54 -2.05 4.49 -10.82
C CYS A 54 -3.57 4.70 -10.87
N ALA A 55 -4.25 4.05 -9.92
CA ALA A 55 -5.61 4.38 -9.54
C ALA A 55 -5.62 4.65 -8.03
N ILE A 56 -6.22 5.77 -7.62
CA ILE A 56 -6.30 6.22 -6.24
C ILE A 56 -7.74 6.02 -5.78
N TYR A 57 -7.89 5.23 -4.73
CA TYR A 57 -9.16 4.94 -4.11
C TYR A 57 -9.20 5.53 -2.70
N SER A 58 -10.30 6.17 -2.35
CA SER A 58 -10.55 6.69 -1.00
C SER A 58 -11.62 5.86 -0.30
N LEU A 59 -11.48 5.68 1.00
CA LEU A 59 -12.50 5.09 1.86
C LEU A 59 -12.75 6.03 3.03
N SER A 60 -13.98 6.51 3.17
CA SER A 60 -14.39 7.27 4.34
C SER A 60 -14.54 6.33 5.53
N VAL A 61 -13.92 6.69 6.65
CA VAL A 61 -13.89 5.87 7.86
C VAL A 61 -14.26 6.72 9.07
N ARG A 62 -14.72 6.08 10.15
CA ARG A 62 -14.92 6.78 11.42
C ARG A 62 -13.58 7.19 12.03
N GLU A 63 -13.59 8.22 12.84
CA GLU A 63 -12.39 8.74 13.51
C GLU A 63 -11.66 7.66 14.33
N GLU A 64 -12.39 6.83 15.07
CA GLU A 64 -11.83 5.68 15.81
C GLU A 64 -11.09 4.70 14.89
N GLN A 65 -11.64 4.44 13.69
CA GLN A 65 -11.05 3.51 12.72
C GLN A 65 -9.78 4.14 12.15
N PHE A 66 -9.82 5.44 11.82
CA PHE A 66 -8.66 6.18 11.36
C PHE A 66 -7.48 6.09 12.35
N TYR A 67 -7.72 6.37 13.64
CA TYR A 67 -6.68 6.27 14.66
C TYR A 67 -6.17 4.83 14.84
N LYS A 68 -7.06 3.84 14.76
CA LYS A 68 -6.67 2.42 14.80
C LYS A 68 -5.76 2.05 13.64
N LEU A 69 -6.12 2.41 12.41
CA LEU A 69 -5.28 2.18 11.22
C LEU A 69 -3.90 2.84 11.37
N LYS A 70 -3.87 4.10 11.81
CA LYS A 70 -2.64 4.87 11.99
C LYS A 70 -1.74 4.24 13.05
N SER A 71 -2.32 3.81 14.18
CA SER A 71 -1.61 3.10 15.24
C SER A 71 -1.02 1.78 14.74
N CYS A 72 -1.78 0.97 14.00
CA CYS A 72 -1.28 -0.27 13.40
C CYS A 72 -0.05 -0.02 12.52
N ILE A 73 -0.09 1.00 11.65
CA ILE A 73 1.06 1.35 10.79
C ILE A 73 2.24 1.86 11.61
N GLN A 74 2.00 2.67 12.64
CA GLN A 74 3.06 3.17 13.53
C GLN A 74 3.75 2.04 14.29
N GLU A 75 3.02 1.04 14.77
CA GLU A 75 3.61 -0.14 15.41
C GLU A 75 4.49 -0.94 14.46
N ILE A 76 4.04 -1.10 13.20
CA ILE A 76 4.83 -1.75 12.15
C ILE A 76 6.08 -0.92 11.84
N ALA A 77 5.95 0.41 11.74
CA ALA A 77 7.06 1.31 11.49
C ALA A 77 8.08 1.33 12.63
N ALA A 78 7.64 1.34 13.89
CA ALA A 78 8.50 1.34 15.07
C ALA A 78 9.31 0.05 15.20
N ARG A 79 8.76 -1.06 14.71
CA ARG A 79 9.44 -2.37 14.71
C ARG A 79 10.22 -2.62 13.40
N LYS A 80 10.37 -1.65 12.49
CA LYS A 80 11.03 -1.79 11.17
C LYS A 80 12.43 -2.43 11.21
N GLU A 81 13.21 -2.13 12.25
CA GLU A 81 14.55 -2.70 12.46
C GLU A 81 14.48 -4.16 12.94
N ARG A 82 13.49 -4.48 13.78
CA ARG A 82 13.20 -5.87 14.17
C ARG A 82 12.65 -6.66 12.99
N TYR A 83 11.90 -6.07 12.06
CA TYR A 83 11.38 -6.77 10.89
C TYR A 83 12.46 -7.26 9.90
N HIS A 84 13.71 -6.78 9.98
CA HIS A 84 14.81 -7.37 9.20
C HIS A 84 15.18 -8.79 9.65
N TYR A 85 14.94 -9.14 10.92
CA TYR A 85 15.20 -10.47 11.50
C TYR A 85 13.92 -11.21 11.98
N ASN A 86 12.88 -10.48 12.38
CA ASN A 86 11.58 -10.99 12.84
C ASN A 86 10.49 -11.02 11.76
N LEU A 87 10.79 -10.76 10.47
CA LEU A 87 9.82 -11.13 9.42
C LEU A 87 9.59 -12.64 9.44
N LEU A 88 10.61 -13.46 9.73
CA LEU A 88 10.41 -14.88 9.98
C LEU A 88 9.62 -15.15 11.26
N GLY A 89 9.68 -14.29 12.27
CA GLY A 89 9.01 -14.50 13.56
C GLY A 89 7.52 -14.12 13.57
N ILE A 90 7.15 -13.01 12.91
CA ILE A 90 5.74 -12.58 12.82
C ILE A 90 5.00 -13.33 11.71
N PHE A 91 5.71 -13.77 10.64
CA PHE A 91 5.13 -14.63 9.61
C PHE A 91 5.35 -16.14 9.83
N GLY A 92 6.29 -16.54 10.69
CA GLY A 92 6.57 -17.96 11.00
C GLY A 92 5.52 -18.62 11.88
N VAL A 93 4.72 -17.83 12.61
CA VAL A 93 3.55 -18.36 13.34
C VAL A 93 2.34 -18.57 12.40
N MET A 94 2.34 -17.96 11.20
CA MET A 94 1.24 -18.13 10.22
C MET A 94 1.61 -18.96 8.99
N LEU A 95 2.88 -19.26 8.73
CA LEU A 95 3.30 -19.95 7.52
C LEU A 95 4.32 -21.05 7.81
N ASN A 96 3.81 -22.26 7.92
CA ASN A 96 4.56 -23.48 7.66
C ASN A 96 4.97 -23.50 6.16
N MET A 97 5.95 -22.66 5.80
CA MET A 97 6.70 -22.52 4.55
C MET A 97 6.20 -23.28 3.31
N PRO A 98 5.99 -22.60 2.17
CA PRO A 98 7.16 -22.34 1.31
C PRO A 98 7.13 -20.99 0.59
N ILE A 99 8.32 -20.39 0.50
CA ILE A 99 8.64 -19.24 -0.33
C ILE A 99 8.41 -19.59 -1.81
N LYS A 100 7.22 -19.32 -2.35
CA LYS A 100 6.97 -19.28 -3.80
C LYS A 100 6.79 -17.84 -4.23
N ARG A 101 7.91 -17.19 -4.57
CA ARG A 101 7.96 -15.85 -5.16
C ARG A 101 7.03 -15.70 -6.37
N LYS A 102 6.32 -14.56 -6.45
CA LYS A 102 6.37 -13.58 -7.57
C LYS A 102 5.55 -12.30 -7.25
N ASN A 103 6.09 -11.47 -6.36
CA ASN A 103 6.02 -9.98 -6.35
C ASN A 103 4.67 -9.26 -6.56
N ALA A 104 3.58 -9.67 -5.92
CA ALA A 104 2.35 -8.84 -5.85
C ALA A 104 1.52 -9.03 -4.56
N PHE A 105 1.82 -10.07 -3.76
CA PHE A 105 1.01 -10.46 -2.61
C PHE A 105 1.37 -9.72 -1.32
N PHE A 106 2.63 -9.34 -1.12
CA PHE A 106 3.04 -8.71 0.14
C PHE A 106 2.44 -7.32 0.34
N CYS A 107 2.39 -6.50 -0.71
CA CYS A 107 1.84 -5.15 -0.63
C CYS A 107 0.32 -5.15 -0.45
N SER A 108 -0.38 -6.01 -1.19
CA SER A 108 -1.84 -6.16 -1.09
C SER A 108 -2.27 -6.82 0.22
N GLN A 109 -1.56 -7.87 0.66
CA GLN A 109 -1.76 -8.47 1.99
C GLN A 109 -1.55 -7.45 3.10
N PHE A 110 -0.52 -6.59 2.99
CA PHE A 110 -0.29 -5.53 3.97
C PHE A 110 -1.48 -4.58 4.06
N VAL A 111 -1.92 -4.03 2.92
CA VAL A 111 -3.09 -3.13 2.89
C VAL A 111 -4.32 -3.83 3.46
N ALA A 112 -4.61 -5.06 3.02
CA ALA A 112 -5.75 -5.82 3.53
C ALA A 112 -5.64 -6.14 5.04
N SER A 113 -4.44 -6.36 5.57
CA SER A 113 -4.21 -6.56 7.01
C SER A 113 -4.49 -5.31 7.82
N ILE A 114 -4.11 -4.14 7.29
CA ILE A 114 -4.41 -2.85 7.92
C ILE A 114 -5.92 -2.59 7.92
N LEU A 115 -6.59 -2.80 6.78
CA LEU A 115 -8.05 -2.66 6.68
C LEU A 115 -8.79 -3.62 7.61
N LYS A 116 -8.34 -4.88 7.72
CA LYS A 116 -8.92 -5.87 8.63
C LYS A 116 -8.75 -5.45 10.09
N GLN A 117 -7.57 -4.96 10.48
CA GLN A 117 -7.34 -4.46 11.84
C GLN A 117 -8.19 -3.23 12.16
N GLY A 118 -8.48 -2.37 11.19
CA GLY A 118 -9.42 -1.25 11.32
C GLY A 118 -10.90 -1.64 11.33
N ASP A 119 -11.23 -2.93 11.31
CA ASP A 119 -12.60 -3.44 11.19
C ASP A 119 -13.34 -2.92 9.94
N LEU A 120 -12.61 -2.65 8.86
CA LEU A 120 -13.15 -2.11 7.61
C LEU A 120 -13.55 -3.20 6.61
N ILE A 121 -12.96 -4.40 6.74
CA ILE A 121 -13.21 -5.52 5.83
C ILE A 121 -13.40 -6.83 6.61
N ARG A 122 -14.16 -7.75 6.01
CA ARG A 122 -14.30 -9.13 6.47
C ARG A 122 -13.99 -10.07 5.30
N PRO A 123 -12.71 -10.38 5.06
CA PRO A 123 -12.31 -11.14 3.88
C PRO A 123 -12.75 -12.59 4.00
N GLU A 124 -13.34 -13.11 2.91
CA GLU A 124 -13.77 -14.52 2.81
C GLU A 124 -12.61 -15.48 2.54
N LYS A 125 -11.46 -14.94 2.13
CA LYS A 125 -10.23 -15.69 1.82
C LYS A 125 -9.05 -15.19 2.64
N ASP A 126 -7.98 -16.00 2.65
CA ASP A 126 -6.73 -15.62 3.31
C ASP A 126 -6.17 -14.31 2.73
N LEU A 127 -5.69 -13.43 3.61
CA LEU A 127 -5.14 -12.13 3.24
C LEU A 127 -3.95 -12.22 2.28
N SER A 128 -3.16 -13.30 2.37
CA SER A 128 -2.04 -13.58 1.47
C SER A 128 -2.46 -13.91 0.04
N LEU A 129 -3.74 -14.24 -0.18
CA LEU A 129 -4.32 -14.56 -1.49
C LEU A 129 -5.06 -13.36 -2.11
N ILE A 130 -5.14 -12.23 -1.40
CA ILE A 130 -5.70 -10.99 -1.94
C ILE A 130 -4.69 -10.39 -2.91
N GLN A 131 -5.13 -10.08 -4.13
CA GLN A 131 -4.34 -9.42 -5.15
C GLN A 131 -4.61 -7.89 -5.14
N PRO A 132 -3.67 -7.05 -5.62
CA PRO A 132 -3.83 -5.60 -5.61
C PRO A 132 -5.14 -5.10 -6.24
N HIS A 133 -5.51 -5.65 -7.40
CA HIS A 133 -6.73 -5.27 -8.13
C HIS A 133 -8.04 -5.69 -7.43
N GLU A 134 -7.97 -6.51 -6.37
CA GLU A 134 -9.15 -6.92 -5.61
C GLU A 134 -9.44 -5.96 -4.45
N LEU A 135 -8.45 -5.20 -3.98
CA LEU A 135 -8.58 -4.30 -2.83
C LEU A 135 -9.74 -3.31 -2.95
N PRO A 136 -9.99 -2.65 -4.11
CA PRO A 136 -11.10 -1.71 -4.24
C PRO A 136 -12.47 -2.33 -4.02
N PHE A 137 -12.59 -3.66 -4.12
CA PHE A 137 -13.86 -4.38 -3.96
C PHE A 137 -14.06 -4.96 -2.55
N LEU A 138 -13.13 -4.74 -1.61
CA LEU A 138 -13.24 -5.27 -0.25
C LEU A 138 -14.07 -4.40 0.69
N ALA A 139 -14.29 -3.14 0.34
CA ALA A 139 -15.08 -2.15 1.06
C ALA A 139 -15.65 -1.13 0.08
N ASP A 140 -16.41 -0.14 0.56
CA ASP A 140 -17.04 0.92 -0.24
C ASP A 140 -16.04 2.00 -0.72
N PHE A 141 -14.93 1.56 -1.33
CA PHE A 141 -13.93 2.45 -1.90
C PHE A 141 -14.50 3.25 -3.08
N GLN A 142 -14.15 4.53 -3.12
CA GLN A 142 -14.48 5.44 -4.22
C GLN A 142 -13.23 5.70 -5.06
N LEU A 143 -13.33 5.58 -6.38
CA LEU A 143 -12.26 5.96 -7.29
C LEU A 143 -12.17 7.49 -7.35
N VAL A 144 -11.05 8.04 -6.88
CA VAL A 144 -10.79 9.49 -6.86
C VAL A 144 -10.03 9.94 -8.10
N TYR A 145 -9.14 9.08 -8.61
CA TYR A 145 -8.28 9.40 -9.73
C TYR A 145 -7.76 8.13 -10.41
N GLU A 146 -7.63 8.18 -11.74
CA GLU A 146 -6.92 7.18 -12.53
C GLU A 146 -6.07 7.88 -13.58
N GLY A 147 -4.78 7.52 -13.69
CA GLY A 147 -3.84 8.16 -14.60
C GLY A 147 -2.41 8.06 -14.08
N ARG A 148 -1.53 8.99 -14.47
CA ARG A 148 -0.15 8.98 -13.96
C ARG A 148 -0.05 9.67 -12.62
N VAL A 149 0.84 9.18 -11.75
CA VAL A 149 1.08 9.78 -10.42
C VAL A 149 1.45 11.26 -10.52
N LYS A 150 2.33 11.64 -11.47
CA LYS A 150 2.73 13.04 -11.64
C LYS A 150 1.56 14.00 -11.91
N ASP A 151 0.56 13.53 -12.66
CA ASP A 151 -0.56 14.37 -13.09
C ASP A 151 -1.53 14.56 -11.91
N TYR A 152 -1.65 13.55 -11.04
CA TYR A 152 -2.33 13.68 -9.75
C TYR A 152 -1.63 14.67 -8.82
N SER A 153 -0.31 14.55 -8.64
CA SER A 153 0.46 15.47 -7.80
C SER A 153 0.31 16.92 -8.27
N HIS A 154 0.33 17.16 -9.59
CA HIS A 154 0.10 18.48 -10.17
C HIS A 154 -1.33 18.99 -9.93
N LYS A 155 -2.34 18.11 -10.02
CA LYS A 155 -3.74 18.45 -9.72
C LYS A 155 -3.88 18.94 -8.28
N ILE A 156 -3.40 18.15 -7.32
CA ILE A 156 -3.45 18.50 -5.89
C ILE A 156 -2.69 19.80 -5.59
N MET A 157 -1.53 20.02 -6.21
CA MET A 157 -0.79 21.27 -6.05
C MET A 157 -1.56 22.50 -6.59
N ARG A 158 -2.31 22.35 -7.69
CA ARG A 158 -3.10 23.45 -8.28
C ARG A 158 -4.33 23.78 -7.45
N GLU A 159 -5.01 22.78 -6.91
CA GLU A 159 -6.17 22.97 -6.02
C GLU A 159 -5.79 23.71 -4.72
N ARG A 160 -4.50 23.70 -4.35
CA ARG A 160 -3.95 24.39 -3.18
C ARG A 160 -3.49 25.82 -3.44
N VAL A 161 -3.26 26.23 -4.69
CA VAL A 161 -2.91 27.63 -4.99
C VAL A 161 -4.23 28.38 -5.16
N PRO A 162 -4.59 29.31 -4.25
CA PRO A 162 -5.73 30.18 -4.51
C PRO A 162 -5.43 30.92 -5.81
N ILE A 163 -6.37 30.91 -6.75
CA ILE A 163 -6.33 31.80 -7.89
C ILE A 163 -6.16 33.21 -7.32
N PRO A 164 -5.10 33.97 -7.67
CA PRO A 164 -5.05 35.37 -7.31
C PRO A 164 -6.27 36.03 -7.96
N GLN A 165 -7.19 36.54 -7.14
CA GLN A 165 -8.26 37.42 -7.62
C GLN A 165 -7.66 38.72 -8.14
#